data_AF-M0MY69-F1
#
_entry.id   AF-M0MY69-F1
#
_cell.length_a   1.000
_cell.length_b   1.000
_cell.length_c   1.000
_cell.angle_alpha   90.00
_cell.angle_beta   90.00
_cell.angle_gamma   90.00
#
_symmetry.space_group_name_H-M   'P 1'
#
loop_
_entity.id
_entity.type
_entity.pdbx_description
1 polymer ?
#
loop_
_entity_poly.entity_id
_entity_poly.type
_entity_poly.pdbx_seq_one_letter_code
_entity_poly.pdbx_strand_id
1 'polypeptide(L)'
;MKRTPAAFSEALWSGDAEQVNRALDEVHEMELEEQAELFDDGFELCQELYADGDGYQRQSAIRFAAELYPRLAFRTVGSEFTDDALPGDHTTDETASHRHQLRELYLDALTDGDGRVRRAAAKSIKDLALTAEIIENEDELQQLVEELESLEASHTDPEQKHIQQAYENVTFHTNKPFSVLSNARDEIFGGSSPPRGS
;
A
#
# COMPACT_ATOMS: atom_id res chain seq x y z
N MET A 1 -19.34 5.91 9.54
CA MET A 1 -18.87 6.76 10.67
C MET A 1 -18.55 8.15 10.15
N LYS A 2 -18.06 9.11 10.95
CA LYS A 2 -17.54 10.35 10.37
C LYS A 2 -16.18 10.07 9.72
N ARG A 3 -15.97 10.51 8.49
CA ARG A 3 -14.70 10.41 7.75
C ARG A 3 -13.74 11.52 8.19
N THR A 4 -13.21 11.40 9.41
CA THR A 4 -12.33 12.40 10.02
C THR A 4 -11.22 11.72 10.82
N PRO A 5 -10.00 12.29 10.89
CA PRO A 5 -8.89 11.71 11.65
C PRO A 5 -9.27 11.31 13.08
N ALA A 6 -9.98 12.19 13.80
CA ALA A 6 -10.41 11.92 15.18
C ALA A 6 -11.34 10.70 15.31
N ALA A 7 -12.26 10.51 14.37
CA ALA A 7 -13.19 9.38 14.40
C ALA A 7 -12.49 8.07 14.05
N PHE A 8 -11.55 8.09 13.10
CA PHE A 8 -10.70 6.94 12.80
C PHE A 8 -9.80 6.60 13.98
N SER A 9 -9.20 7.61 14.61
CA SER A 9 -8.40 7.46 15.82
C SER A 9 -9.18 6.75 16.92
N GLU A 10 -10.39 7.23 17.26
CA GLU A 10 -11.25 6.60 18.26
C GLU A 10 -11.53 5.12 17.92
N ALA A 11 -11.89 4.83 16.67
CA ALA A 11 -12.19 3.47 16.24
C ALA A 11 -10.97 2.55 16.32
N LEU A 12 -9.80 2.99 15.86
CA LEU A 12 -8.58 2.17 15.86
C LEU A 12 -8.04 1.96 17.27
N TRP A 13 -8.02 3.01 18.10
CA TRP A 13 -7.62 2.93 19.51
C TRP A 13 -8.59 2.11 20.36
N SER A 14 -9.85 1.96 19.96
CA SER A 14 -10.79 1.12 20.70
C SER A 14 -10.34 -0.35 20.78
N GLY A 15 -9.56 -0.83 19.80
CA GLY A 15 -9.23 -2.25 19.66
C GLY A 15 -10.44 -3.15 19.38
N ASP A 16 -11.62 -2.57 19.14
CA ASP A 16 -12.84 -3.30 18.82
C ASP A 16 -12.86 -3.66 17.33
N ALA A 17 -12.99 -4.95 17.04
CA ALA A 17 -12.89 -5.44 15.67
C ALA A 17 -13.99 -4.90 14.74
N GLU A 18 -15.21 -4.65 15.24
CA GLU A 18 -16.28 -4.10 14.42
C GLU A 18 -16.00 -2.62 14.10
N GLN A 19 -15.51 -1.86 15.07
CA GLN A 19 -15.14 -0.46 14.87
C GLN A 19 -13.93 -0.31 13.94
N VAL A 20 -12.90 -1.12 14.14
CA VAL A 20 -11.70 -1.15 13.28
C VAL A 20 -12.09 -1.50 11.84
N ASN A 21 -12.85 -2.58 11.63
CA ASN A 21 -13.21 -2.97 10.26
C ASN A 21 -14.11 -1.90 9.60
N ARG A 22 -15.03 -1.28 10.34
CA ARG A 22 -15.80 -0.15 9.81
C ARG A 22 -14.91 1.02 9.40
N ALA A 23 -13.87 1.34 10.17
CA ALA A 23 -12.92 2.38 9.81
C ALA A 23 -12.15 2.05 8.52
N LEU A 24 -11.72 0.79 8.37
CA LEU A 24 -11.04 0.32 7.16
C LEU A 24 -11.97 0.38 5.93
N ASP A 25 -13.19 -0.11 6.06
CA ASP A 25 -14.19 -0.10 4.97
C ASP A 25 -14.50 1.35 4.54
N GLU A 26 -14.63 2.27 5.51
CA GLU A 26 -14.92 3.67 5.23
C GLU A 26 -13.80 4.38 4.48
N VAL A 27 -12.54 4.08 4.78
CA VAL A 27 -11.40 4.57 4.01
C VAL A 27 -11.36 3.90 2.64
N HIS A 28 -11.55 2.59 2.57
CA HIS A 28 -11.58 1.85 1.30
C HIS A 28 -12.62 2.39 0.31
N GLU A 29 -13.77 2.85 0.82
CA GLU A 29 -14.88 3.42 0.05
C GLU A 29 -14.75 4.95 -0.19
N MET A 30 -13.61 5.57 0.14
CA MET A 30 -13.34 6.96 -0.23
C MET A 30 -12.90 7.07 -1.68
N GLU A 31 -13.18 8.23 -2.27
CA GLU A 31 -12.52 8.60 -3.52
C GLU A 31 -11.02 8.80 -3.27
N LEU A 32 -10.19 8.51 -4.27
CA LEU A 32 -8.73 8.53 -4.11
C LEU A 32 -8.20 9.92 -3.74
N GLU A 33 -8.86 10.98 -4.18
CA GLU A 33 -8.57 12.37 -3.80
C GLU A 33 -8.87 12.62 -2.31
N GLU A 34 -10.02 12.13 -1.81
CA GLU A 34 -10.36 12.24 -0.39
C GLU A 34 -9.34 11.47 0.48
N GLN A 35 -8.88 10.31 0.01
CA GLN A 35 -7.82 9.55 0.67
C GLN A 35 -6.49 10.30 0.67
N ALA A 36 -6.14 10.96 -0.44
CA ALA A 36 -4.91 11.74 -0.56
C ALA A 36 -4.93 12.96 0.38
N GLU A 37 -6.05 13.69 0.45
CA GLU A 37 -6.24 14.80 1.40
C GLU A 37 -6.16 14.34 2.87
N LEU A 38 -6.59 13.12 3.16
CA LEU A 38 -6.54 12.54 4.50
C LEU A 38 -5.18 11.94 4.85
N PHE A 39 -4.31 11.72 3.87
CA PHE A 39 -3.16 10.82 4.02
C PHE A 39 -2.24 11.24 5.16
N ASP A 40 -1.82 12.50 5.22
CA ASP A 40 -0.87 12.98 6.23
C ASP A 40 -1.40 12.82 7.67
N ASP A 41 -2.59 13.34 7.95
CA ASP A 41 -3.24 13.24 9.27
C ASP A 41 -3.53 11.78 9.64
N GLY A 42 -3.96 10.97 8.67
CA GLY A 42 -4.26 9.56 8.87
C GLY A 42 -3.01 8.71 9.05
N PHE A 43 -1.89 9.09 8.44
CA PHE A 43 -0.61 8.42 8.58
C PHE A 43 0.07 8.75 9.91
N GLU A 44 0.00 10.01 10.36
CA GLU A 44 0.45 10.40 11.71
C GLU A 44 -0.26 9.56 12.78
N LEU A 45 -1.59 9.39 12.65
CA LEU A 45 -2.36 8.50 13.52
C LEU A 45 -1.86 7.04 13.47
N CYS A 46 -1.51 6.53 12.28
CA CYS A 46 -0.95 5.18 12.16
C CYS A 46 0.38 5.05 12.90
N GLN A 47 1.25 6.07 12.83
CA GLN A 47 2.53 6.07 13.53
C GLN A 47 2.35 6.06 15.05
N GLU A 48 1.46 6.90 15.57
CA GLU A 48 1.14 6.92 17.01
C GLU A 48 0.60 5.57 17.49
N LEU A 49 -0.37 5.02 16.77
CA LEU A 49 -0.98 3.73 17.11
C LEU A 49 0.01 2.58 16.99
N TYR A 50 0.93 2.64 16.02
CA TYR A 50 2.00 1.67 15.86
C TYR A 50 3.02 1.76 17.00
N ALA A 51 3.34 2.95 17.48
CA ALA A 51 4.29 3.12 18.58
C ALA A 51 3.74 2.63 19.94
N ASP A 52 2.49 3.02 20.25
CA ASP A 52 1.95 2.90 21.61
C ASP A 52 0.83 1.85 21.75
N GLY A 53 0.34 1.30 20.63
CA GLY A 53 -0.74 0.32 20.63
C GLY A 53 -0.33 -1.08 21.06
N ASP A 54 -1.32 -1.88 21.45
CA ASP A 54 -1.16 -3.32 21.60
C ASP A 54 -1.00 -4.04 20.25
N GLY A 55 -0.71 -5.34 20.26
CA GLY A 55 -0.44 -6.08 19.02
C GLY A 55 -1.62 -6.11 18.02
N TYR A 56 -2.87 -5.95 18.47
CA TYR A 56 -4.02 -5.82 17.57
C TYR A 56 -4.17 -4.40 17.03
N GLN A 57 -3.97 -3.39 17.89
CA GLN A 57 -3.97 -1.99 17.50
C GLN A 57 -2.85 -1.67 16.50
N ARG A 58 -1.62 -2.12 16.76
CA ARG A 58 -0.50 -1.99 15.81
C ARG A 58 -0.79 -2.68 14.48
N GLN A 59 -1.41 -3.87 14.51
CA GLN A 59 -1.82 -4.55 13.27
C GLN A 59 -2.86 -3.71 12.51
N SER A 60 -3.78 -3.08 13.25
CA SER A 60 -4.84 -2.25 12.68
C SER A 60 -4.26 -0.98 12.06
N ALA A 61 -3.23 -0.38 12.65
CA ALA A 61 -2.46 0.72 12.06
C ALA A 61 -1.91 0.35 10.68
N ILE A 62 -1.24 -0.81 10.56
CA ILE A 62 -0.67 -1.26 9.28
C ILE A 62 -1.75 -1.53 8.23
N ARG A 63 -2.89 -2.10 8.63
CA ARG A 63 -4.04 -2.30 7.73
C ARG A 63 -4.64 -0.97 7.29
N PHE A 64 -4.77 -0.01 8.20
CA PHE A 64 -5.34 1.29 7.91
C PHE A 64 -4.44 2.12 7.00
N ALA A 65 -3.13 2.17 7.27
CA ALA A 65 -2.15 2.82 6.38
C ALA A 65 -2.20 2.26 4.95
N ALA A 66 -2.40 0.94 4.80
CA ALA A 66 -2.53 0.30 3.50
C ALA A 66 -3.81 0.66 2.75
N GLU A 67 -4.93 0.83 3.46
CA GLU A 67 -6.18 1.30 2.84
C GLU A 67 -6.14 2.80 2.55
N LEU A 68 -5.49 3.58 3.42
CA LEU A 68 -5.35 5.03 3.30
C LEU A 68 -4.50 5.45 2.09
N TYR A 69 -3.61 4.59 1.63
CA TYR A 69 -2.78 4.89 0.47
C TYR A 69 -3.65 5.10 -0.79
N PRO A 70 -3.68 6.34 -1.35
CA PRO A 70 -4.63 6.71 -2.40
C PRO A 70 -4.35 6.08 -3.75
N ARG A 71 -3.17 5.46 -3.95
CA ARG A 71 -2.77 4.77 -5.19
C ARG A 71 -3.07 5.59 -6.47
N LEU A 72 -2.88 6.92 -6.43
CA LEU A 72 -3.22 7.81 -7.54
C LEU A 72 -2.55 7.41 -8.87
N ALA A 73 -1.36 6.80 -8.80
CA ALA A 73 -0.66 6.20 -9.93
C ALA A 73 -1.51 5.20 -10.75
N PHE A 74 -2.52 4.57 -10.16
CA PHE A 74 -3.36 3.63 -10.91
C PHE A 74 -4.23 4.31 -11.96
N ARG A 75 -4.46 5.62 -11.84
CA ARG A 75 -5.16 6.41 -12.86
C ARG A 75 -4.34 6.66 -14.10
N THR A 76 -3.01 6.52 -14.00
CA THR A 76 -2.09 6.75 -15.12
C THR A 76 -1.71 5.45 -15.81
N VAL A 77 -2.37 4.32 -15.51
CA VAL A 77 -2.11 3.06 -16.22
C VAL A 77 -2.36 3.25 -17.72
N GLY A 78 -1.30 3.07 -18.51
CA GLY A 78 -1.34 3.29 -19.97
C GLY A 78 -0.99 4.71 -20.42
N SER A 79 -0.58 5.59 -19.49
CA SER A 79 0.01 6.90 -19.75
C SER A 79 1.25 7.12 -18.88
N GLU A 80 2.00 8.18 -19.17
CA GLU A 80 3.11 8.59 -18.30
C GLU A 80 2.57 9.07 -16.95
N PHE A 81 3.27 8.75 -15.87
CA PHE A 81 2.96 9.23 -14.52
C PHE A 81 3.57 10.62 -14.30
N THR A 82 2.78 11.67 -14.55
CA THR A 82 3.18 13.07 -14.42
C THR A 82 2.21 13.86 -13.55
N ASP A 83 2.62 15.02 -13.08
CA ASP A 83 1.76 15.91 -12.27
C ASP A 83 0.45 16.26 -13.03
N ASP A 84 0.52 16.49 -14.34
CA ASP A 84 -0.66 16.79 -15.17
C ASP A 84 -1.67 15.63 -15.26
N ALA A 85 -1.23 14.40 -14.95
CA ALA A 85 -2.08 13.21 -14.96
C ALA A 85 -2.74 12.94 -13.60
N LEU A 86 -2.36 13.69 -12.55
CA LEU A 86 -2.91 13.60 -11.21
C LEU A 86 -4.11 14.53 -11.03
N PRO A 87 -5.09 14.17 -10.17
CA PRO A 87 -6.21 15.04 -9.87
C PRO A 87 -5.80 16.20 -8.94
N GLY A 88 -6.52 17.33 -9.05
CA GLY A 88 -6.37 18.45 -8.12
C GLY A 88 -4.98 19.10 -8.17
N ASP A 89 -4.42 19.38 -6.99
CA ASP A 89 -3.10 19.98 -6.82
C ASP A 89 -2.04 18.93 -6.41
N HIS A 90 -2.34 17.62 -6.55
CA HIS A 90 -1.43 16.55 -6.16
C HIS A 90 -0.25 16.42 -7.11
N THR A 91 0.92 16.09 -6.56
CA THR A 91 2.17 15.97 -7.34
C THR A 91 2.77 14.58 -7.26
N THR A 92 3.54 14.22 -8.28
CA THR A 92 4.32 12.97 -8.32
C THR A 92 5.28 12.89 -7.13
N ASP A 93 5.90 14.00 -6.74
CA ASP A 93 6.76 14.12 -5.55
C ASP A 93 6.02 13.83 -4.23
N GLU A 94 4.81 14.35 -4.07
CA GLU A 94 3.94 14.06 -2.91
C GLU A 94 3.60 12.57 -2.86
N THR A 95 3.17 11.98 -3.99
CA THR A 95 2.90 10.53 -4.01
C THR A 95 4.13 9.68 -3.71
N ALA A 96 5.32 10.11 -4.14
CA ALA A 96 6.58 9.44 -3.82
C ALA A 96 6.91 9.54 -2.33
N SER A 97 6.64 10.70 -1.72
CA SER A 97 6.79 10.91 -0.27
C SER A 97 5.87 9.98 0.53
N HIS A 98 4.61 9.83 0.12
CA HIS A 98 3.67 8.89 0.76
C HIS A 98 4.16 7.44 0.66
N ARG A 99 4.66 7.01 -0.52
CA ARG A 99 5.21 5.66 -0.69
C ARG A 99 6.44 5.42 0.17
N HIS A 100 7.33 6.42 0.28
CA HIS A 100 8.51 6.34 1.13
C HIS A 100 8.14 6.15 2.61
N GLN A 101 7.20 6.96 3.12
CA GLN A 101 6.69 6.84 4.49
C GLN A 101 6.06 5.46 4.77
N LEU A 102 5.22 4.96 3.85
CA LEU A 102 4.62 3.64 3.97
C LEU A 102 5.68 2.52 3.96
N ARG A 103 6.70 2.66 3.11
CA ARG A 103 7.81 1.72 3.05
C ARG A 103 8.53 1.63 4.39
N GLU A 104 8.92 2.76 4.97
CA GLU A 104 9.56 2.79 6.29
C GLU A 104 8.69 2.10 7.34
N LEU A 105 7.41 2.47 7.43
CA LEU A 105 6.47 1.86 8.38
C LEU A 105 6.35 0.34 8.18
N TYR A 106 6.27 -0.15 6.95
CA TYR A 106 6.12 -1.58 6.68
C TYR A 106 7.40 -2.37 6.96
N LEU A 107 8.58 -1.81 6.66
CA LEU A 107 9.86 -2.44 6.96
C LEU A 107 10.07 -2.58 8.47
N ASP A 108 9.75 -1.54 9.24
CA ASP A 108 9.76 -1.61 10.70
C ASP A 108 8.77 -2.67 11.20
N ALA A 109 7.55 -2.66 10.68
CA ALA A 109 6.49 -3.59 11.05
C ALA A 109 6.78 -5.05 10.68
N LEU A 110 7.66 -5.33 9.72
CA LEU A 110 8.14 -6.69 9.41
C LEU A 110 9.00 -7.28 10.52
N THR A 111 9.54 -6.45 11.42
CA THR A 111 10.35 -6.87 12.58
C THR A 111 9.59 -6.75 13.91
N ASP A 112 8.31 -6.37 13.88
CA ASP A 112 7.47 -6.22 15.08
C ASP A 112 7.39 -7.53 15.88
N GLY A 113 7.37 -7.43 17.21
CA GLY A 113 7.28 -8.60 18.10
C GLY A 113 5.98 -9.41 17.95
N ASP A 114 4.89 -8.83 17.44
CA ASP A 114 3.64 -9.51 17.17
C ASP A 114 3.55 -10.01 15.72
N GLY A 115 3.45 -11.33 15.54
CA GLY A 115 3.38 -11.94 14.21
C GLY A 115 2.15 -11.56 13.38
N ARG A 116 1.10 -10.98 13.97
CA ARG A 116 -0.05 -10.43 13.24
C ARG A 116 0.32 -9.14 12.52
N VAL A 117 1.14 -8.31 13.15
CA VAL A 117 1.66 -7.06 12.60
C VAL A 117 2.60 -7.37 11.44
N ARG A 118 3.56 -8.28 11.64
CA ARG A 118 4.47 -8.74 10.58
C ARG A 118 3.73 -9.26 9.36
N ARG A 119 2.66 -10.04 9.57
CA ARG A 119 1.81 -10.55 8.47
C ARG A 119 1.07 -9.45 7.73
N ALA A 120 0.57 -8.43 8.44
CA ALA A 120 -0.09 -7.30 7.80
C ALA A 120 0.92 -6.53 6.93
N ALA A 121 2.11 -6.23 7.45
CA ALA A 121 3.17 -5.54 6.71
C ALA A 121 3.61 -6.31 5.46
N ALA A 122 3.88 -7.62 5.60
CA ALA A 122 4.24 -8.48 4.47
C ALA A 122 3.18 -8.52 3.36
N LYS A 123 1.90 -8.35 3.72
CA LYS A 123 0.81 -8.26 2.74
C LYS A 123 0.78 -6.87 2.07
N SER A 124 0.89 -5.80 2.86
CA SER A 124 0.74 -4.42 2.38
C SER A 124 1.90 -3.97 1.49
N ILE A 125 3.13 -4.47 1.72
CA ILE A 125 4.32 -4.09 0.94
C ILE A 125 4.20 -4.44 -0.55
N LYS A 126 3.38 -5.43 -0.89
CA LYS A 126 3.08 -5.81 -2.28
C LYS A 126 2.47 -4.65 -3.06
N ASP A 127 1.65 -3.81 -2.42
CA ASP A 127 0.99 -2.69 -3.11
C ASP A 127 1.98 -1.58 -3.47
N LEU A 128 3.06 -1.41 -2.67
CA LEU A 128 4.17 -0.53 -3.03
C LEU A 128 4.92 -1.07 -4.25
N ALA A 129 5.22 -2.37 -4.27
CA ALA A 129 5.87 -3.00 -5.43
C ALA A 129 5.00 -2.91 -6.70
N LEU A 130 3.70 -3.18 -6.60
CA LEU A 130 2.78 -3.01 -7.71
C LEU A 130 2.72 -1.55 -8.21
N THR A 131 2.74 -0.59 -7.30
CA THR A 131 2.74 0.82 -7.70
C THR A 131 4.03 1.19 -8.42
N ALA A 132 5.18 0.78 -7.88
CA ALA A 132 6.48 1.02 -8.51
C ALA A 132 6.58 0.37 -9.90
N GLU A 133 6.00 -0.83 -10.10
CA GLU A 133 5.86 -1.43 -11.44
C GLU A 133 5.00 -0.56 -12.38
N ILE A 134 3.85 -0.07 -11.91
CA ILE A 134 2.92 0.74 -12.71
C ILE A 134 3.53 2.06 -13.18
N ILE A 135 4.32 2.71 -12.33
CA ILE A 135 5.00 3.97 -12.66
C ILE A 135 6.40 3.75 -13.26
N GLU A 136 6.75 2.50 -13.58
CA GLU A 136 8.05 2.11 -14.15
C GLU A 136 9.26 2.56 -13.32
N ASN A 137 9.10 2.63 -11.99
CA ASN A 137 10.17 3.03 -11.06
C ASN A 137 10.99 1.80 -10.61
N GLU A 138 11.87 1.34 -11.50
CA GLU A 138 12.77 0.21 -11.25
C GLU A 138 13.71 0.44 -10.05
N ASP A 139 14.15 1.68 -9.84
CA ASP A 139 15.03 2.04 -8.71
C ASP A 139 14.32 1.85 -7.37
N GLU A 140 13.05 2.24 -7.26
CA GLU A 140 12.23 2.04 -6.05
C GLU A 140 11.96 0.55 -5.78
N LEU A 141 11.73 -0.25 -6.82
CA LEU A 141 11.61 -1.71 -6.70
C LEU A 141 12.93 -2.35 -6.21
N GLN A 142 14.05 -1.96 -6.81
CA GLN A 142 15.35 -2.52 -6.47
C GLN A 142 15.76 -2.13 -5.04
N GLN A 143 15.52 -0.89 -4.63
CA GLN A 143 15.73 -0.44 -3.25
C GLN A 143 14.94 -1.29 -2.25
N LEU A 144 13.66 -1.57 -2.54
CA LEU A 144 12.82 -2.38 -1.67
C LEU A 144 13.32 -3.83 -1.54
N VAL A 145 13.85 -4.40 -2.63
CA VAL A 145 14.49 -5.72 -2.60
C VAL A 145 15.73 -5.71 -1.68
N GLU A 146 16.62 -4.73 -1.85
CA GLU A 146 17.86 -4.61 -1.06
C GLU A 146 17.57 -4.42 0.44
N GLU A 147 16.55 -3.64 0.78
CA GLU A 147 16.10 -3.44 2.16
C GLU A 147 15.57 -4.76 2.76
N LEU A 148 14.79 -5.54 2.00
CA LEU A 148 14.27 -6.84 2.44
C LEU A 148 15.36 -7.91 2.57
N GLU A 149 16.33 -7.96 1.66
CA GLU A 149 17.50 -8.84 1.78
C GLU A 149 18.32 -8.51 3.03
N SER A 150 18.51 -7.21 3.30
CA SER A 150 19.21 -6.73 4.50
C SER A 150 18.47 -7.11 5.79
N LEU A 151 17.13 -7.01 5.81
CA LEU A 151 16.32 -7.49 6.92
C LEU A 151 16.41 -9.00 7.10
N GLU A 152 16.35 -9.77 6.00
CA GLU A 152 16.42 -11.23 6.07
C GLU A 152 17.77 -11.71 6.61
N ALA A 153 18.87 -11.07 6.18
CA ALA A 153 20.21 -11.39 6.65
C ALA A 153 20.46 -11.06 8.13
N SER A 154 19.69 -10.13 8.69
CA SER A 154 19.85 -9.64 10.07
C SER A 154 18.90 -10.27 11.09
N HIS A 155 17.89 -11.01 10.63
CA HIS A 155 16.85 -11.57 11.50
C HIS A 155 16.75 -13.09 11.38
N THR A 156 16.25 -13.73 12.43
CA THR A 156 16.02 -15.18 12.48
C THR A 156 14.54 -15.47 12.65
N ASP A 157 14.18 -16.75 12.85
CA ASP A 157 12.84 -17.10 13.29
C ASP A 157 12.49 -16.41 14.62
N PRO A 158 11.25 -15.91 14.81
CA PRO A 158 10.08 -16.04 13.94
C PRO A 158 9.83 -14.88 12.94
N GLU A 159 10.71 -13.88 12.86
CA GLU A 159 10.61 -12.73 11.94
C GLU A 159 10.86 -13.16 10.49
N GLN A 160 11.90 -13.98 10.28
CA GLN A 160 12.41 -14.39 8.96
C GLN A 160 11.30 -14.88 8.02
N LYS A 161 10.34 -15.66 8.52
CA LYS A 161 9.21 -16.15 7.71
C LYS A 161 8.43 -15.04 6.99
N HIS A 162 8.15 -13.93 7.68
CA HIS A 162 7.33 -12.86 7.12
C HIS A 162 8.18 -11.90 6.27
N ILE A 163 9.45 -11.72 6.60
CA ILE A 163 10.41 -11.01 5.76
C ILE A 163 10.59 -11.74 4.43
N GLN A 164 10.77 -13.06 4.44
CA GLN A 164 10.84 -13.88 3.24
C GLN A 164 9.56 -13.77 2.39
N GLN A 165 8.38 -13.78 3.04
CA GLN A 165 7.12 -13.57 2.34
C GLN A 165 7.04 -12.19 1.66
N ALA A 166 7.51 -11.14 2.34
CA ALA A 166 7.60 -9.79 1.76
C ALA A 166 8.57 -9.76 0.57
N TYR A 167 9.75 -10.37 0.70
CA TYR A 167 10.74 -10.50 -0.38
C TYR A 167 10.16 -11.20 -1.62
N GLU A 168 9.47 -12.33 -1.44
CA GLU A 168 8.80 -13.04 -2.53
C GLU A 168 7.71 -12.19 -3.19
N ASN A 169 6.96 -11.42 -2.41
CA ASN A 169 5.94 -10.51 -2.93
C ASN A 169 6.55 -9.42 -3.80
N VAL A 170 7.69 -8.83 -3.40
CA VAL A 170 8.35 -7.74 -4.12
C VAL A 170 9.10 -8.26 -5.36
N THR A 171 9.88 -9.33 -5.22
CA THR A 171 10.67 -9.90 -6.35
C THR A 171 9.80 -10.51 -7.45
N PHE A 172 8.53 -10.79 -7.18
CA PHE A 172 7.57 -11.11 -8.23
C PHE A 172 7.44 -9.98 -9.27
N HIS A 173 7.55 -8.73 -8.84
CA HIS A 173 7.42 -7.53 -9.69
C HIS A 173 8.74 -7.16 -10.40
N THR A 174 9.91 -7.55 -9.87
CA THR A 174 11.21 -7.32 -10.55
C THR A 174 11.47 -8.29 -11.71
N ASN A 175 10.89 -9.50 -11.66
CA ASN A 175 11.15 -10.56 -12.64
C ASN A 175 10.14 -10.62 -13.79
N LYS A 176 9.18 -9.69 -13.87
CA LYS A 176 8.14 -9.68 -14.91
C LYS A 176 7.97 -8.28 -15.50
N PRO A 177 8.50 -8.02 -16.70
CA PRO A 177 8.09 -6.85 -17.46
C PRO A 177 6.66 -7.08 -17.98
N PHE A 178 5.71 -6.27 -17.53
CA PHE A 178 4.46 -5.92 -18.24
C PHE A 178 3.43 -7.02 -18.64
N SER A 179 3.58 -8.28 -18.23
CA SER A 179 2.69 -9.35 -18.74
C SER A 179 1.33 -9.48 -18.02
N VAL A 180 1.12 -8.88 -16.84
CA VAL A 180 -0.15 -9.01 -16.10
C VAL A 180 -1.13 -7.89 -16.46
N LEU A 181 -0.65 -6.65 -16.63
CA LEU A 181 -1.49 -5.51 -17.01
C LEU A 181 -1.92 -5.53 -18.48
N SER A 182 -1.13 -6.14 -19.38
CA SER A 182 -1.54 -6.34 -20.77
C SER A 182 -2.77 -7.25 -20.90
N ASN A 183 -2.87 -8.28 -20.04
CA ASN A 183 -3.99 -9.22 -20.05
C ASN A 183 -5.24 -8.62 -19.37
N ALA A 184 -5.07 -7.81 -18.31
CA ALA A 184 -6.19 -7.10 -17.68
C ALA A 184 -6.82 -6.06 -18.62
N ARG A 185 -6.02 -5.40 -19.48
CA ARG A 185 -6.52 -4.49 -20.51
C ARG A 185 -7.42 -5.19 -21.54
N ASP A 186 -7.08 -6.39 -21.98
CA ASP A 186 -7.89 -7.16 -22.93
C ASP A 186 -9.19 -7.69 -22.30
N GLU A 187 -9.20 -8.00 -21.00
CA GLU A 187 -10.42 -8.39 -20.28
C GLU A 187 -11.33 -7.19 -19.96
N ILE A 188 -10.78 -6.02 -19.68
CA ILE A 188 -11.55 -4.80 -19.34
C ILE A 188 -12.05 -4.07 -20.61
N PHE A 189 -11.28 -4.07 -21.70
CA PHE A 189 -11.57 -3.27 -22.90
C PHE A 189 -11.66 -4.06 -24.22
N GLY A 190 -11.38 -5.37 -24.23
CA GLY A 190 -11.36 -6.20 -25.45
C GLY A 190 -12.73 -6.71 -25.95
N GLY A 191 -13.82 -6.28 -25.35
CA GLY A 191 -15.19 -6.65 -25.73
C GLY A 191 -15.75 -5.86 -26.91
N SER A 192 -15.06 -5.78 -28.05
CA SER A 192 -15.64 -5.25 -29.30
C SER A 192 -14.93 -5.81 -30.53
N SER A 193 -15.40 -6.98 -30.99
CA SER A 193 -15.13 -7.42 -32.37
C SER A 193 -15.85 -6.49 -33.35
N PRO A 194 -15.20 -5.95 -34.40
CA PRO A 194 -15.92 -5.25 -35.44
C PRO A 194 -16.77 -6.24 -36.25
N PRO A 195 -17.91 -5.81 -36.81
CA PRO A 195 -18.75 -6.71 -37.58
C PRO A 195 -18.01 -7.13 -38.85
N ARG A 196 -18.07 -8.43 -39.16
CA ARG A 196 -17.60 -8.96 -40.45
C ARG A 196 -18.45 -8.34 -41.56
N GLY A 197 -17.83 -7.45 -42.33
CA GLY A 197 -18.38 -6.97 -43.59
C GLY A 197 -18.45 -8.10 -44.60
N SER A 198 -19.66 -8.27 -45.14
CA SER A 198 -20.08 -9.19 -46.22
C SER A 198 -19.32 -9.01 -47.52
#